data_AF-A0A364LAC1-F1
#
_entry.id   AF-A0A364LAC1-F1
#
_cell.length_a   1.000
_cell.length_b   1.000
_cell.length_c   1.000
_cell.angle_alpha   90.00
_cell.angle_beta   90.00
_cell.angle_gamma   90.00
#
_symmetry.space_group_name_H-M   'P 1'
#
loop_
_entity.id
_entity.type
_entity.pdbx_description
1 polymer ?
#
loop_
_entity_poly.entity_id
_entity_poly.type
_entity_poly.pdbx_seq_one_letter_code
_entity_poly.pdbx_strand_id
1 'polypeptide(L)'
;MSAATVEGSTLLGLPVEMRSQIFDSIFESTTLYVEPGWRDEDYNYELSSPPQLTEKLNLVCRTFNNEIGDSWHKKVTYYFPNTVAFIDVMSQWPEERIRQIRHAHIVAYPLPIYHHNATFYTTHFMFEALKMFPGLQLDVLTVENIWLEPNGEPLDGWCIGATTIDVTCLLQSKGWKEFRYLSGVLPLTPSQVRNIDERITKMKAERNEPGFEYHITRHRPQLAGLQSVHPDGTVEYKDSQEDRDEVEHWYKTHPEEPPQDQSLPEDTEKEVMVWAKRGTADYVQDGENLHPAIKELLDHKPWLQHRRDGQMLVSDGMDDPAGHL
;
A
#
# COMPACT_ATOMS: atom_id res chain seq x y z
N MET A 1 5.98 36.88 -54.53
CA MET A 1 5.14 36.37 -53.43
C MET A 1 6.02 35.48 -52.58
N SER A 2 6.46 35.98 -51.43
CA SER A 2 7.34 35.24 -50.50
C SER A 2 6.48 34.28 -49.69
N ALA A 3 6.80 33.00 -49.73
CA ALA A 3 6.18 31.99 -48.88
C ALA A 3 6.69 32.20 -47.46
N ALA A 4 5.82 32.69 -46.58
CA ALA A 4 6.06 32.65 -45.14
C ALA A 4 6.07 31.18 -44.72
N THR A 5 7.25 30.62 -44.52
CA THR A 5 7.44 29.37 -43.77
C THR A 5 6.86 29.60 -42.38
N VAL A 6 5.76 28.93 -42.07
CA VAL A 6 5.31 28.77 -40.69
C VAL A 6 6.40 27.94 -40.01
N GLU A 7 7.32 28.61 -39.33
CA GLU A 7 8.24 27.96 -38.40
C GLU A 7 7.38 27.33 -37.30
N GLY A 8 7.11 26.03 -37.44
CA GLY A 8 6.42 25.28 -36.41
C GLY A 8 7.25 25.38 -35.13
N SER A 9 6.66 25.90 -34.06
CA SER A 9 7.33 25.97 -32.76
C SER A 9 7.72 24.54 -32.35
N THR A 10 9.02 24.25 -32.32
CA THR A 10 9.51 22.95 -31.87
C THR A 10 9.56 22.93 -30.34
N LEU A 11 9.40 21.74 -29.74
CA LEU A 11 9.52 21.57 -28.29
C LEU A 11 10.90 22.04 -27.77
N LEU A 12 11.94 21.91 -28.59
CA LEU A 12 13.29 22.43 -28.31
C LEU A 12 13.39 23.96 -28.34
N GLY A 13 12.45 24.64 -28.99
CA GLY A 13 12.36 26.10 -29.01
C GLY A 13 11.74 26.70 -27.74
N LEU A 14 11.14 25.87 -26.87
CA LEU A 14 10.63 26.34 -25.58
C LEU A 14 11.77 26.65 -24.59
N PRO A 15 11.55 27.50 -23.58
CA PRO A 15 12.42 27.58 -22.41
C PRO A 15 12.54 26.22 -21.70
N VAL A 16 13.68 25.97 -21.06
CA VAL A 16 13.93 24.71 -20.34
C VAL A 16 12.90 24.47 -19.24
N GLU A 17 12.43 25.53 -18.58
CA GLU A 17 11.43 25.48 -17.52
C GLU A 17 10.10 24.93 -18.03
N MET A 18 9.67 25.33 -19.24
CA MET A 18 8.44 24.83 -19.85
C MET A 18 8.59 23.37 -20.29
N ARG A 19 9.76 22.98 -20.82
CA ARG A 19 10.03 21.57 -21.13
C ARG A 19 10.01 20.70 -19.89
N SER A 20 10.63 21.15 -18.79
CA SER A 20 10.59 20.45 -17.52
C SER A 20 9.16 20.25 -17.04
N GLN A 21 8.30 21.28 -17.07
CA GLN A 21 6.89 21.14 -16.70
C GLN A 21 6.13 20.12 -17.57
N ILE A 22 6.45 20.06 -18.86
CA ILE A 22 5.87 19.06 -19.77
C ILE A 22 6.33 17.65 -19.38
N PHE A 23 7.63 17.45 -19.13
CA PHE A 23 8.16 16.17 -18.69
C PHE A 23 7.57 15.77 -17.33
N ASP A 24 7.41 16.72 -16.42
CA ASP A 24 6.83 16.50 -15.10
C ASP A 24 5.40 15.99 -15.22
N SER A 25 4.56 16.68 -16.00
CA SER A 25 3.19 16.26 -16.24
C SER A 25 3.08 14.88 -16.90
N ILE A 26 4.02 14.54 -17.80
CA ILE A 26 4.10 13.21 -18.41
C ILE A 26 4.43 12.14 -17.36
N PHE A 27 5.47 12.36 -16.55
CA PHE A 27 5.92 11.36 -15.58
C PHE A 27 4.94 11.21 -14.42
N GLU A 28 4.33 12.30 -13.95
CA GLU A 28 3.30 12.30 -12.90
C GLU A 28 2.05 11.50 -13.30
N SER A 29 1.72 11.47 -14.60
CA SER A 29 0.62 10.65 -15.14
C SER A 29 1.05 9.23 -15.51
N THR A 30 2.32 8.88 -15.36
CA THR A 30 2.85 7.56 -15.71
C THR A 30 2.86 6.62 -14.50
N THR A 31 2.21 5.47 -14.66
CA THR A 31 2.29 4.37 -13.70
C THR A 31 3.18 3.25 -14.26
N LEU A 32 4.13 2.80 -13.45
CA LEU A 32 5.00 1.67 -13.73
C LEU A 32 4.48 0.42 -13.05
N TYR A 33 4.00 -0.51 -13.84
CA TYR A 33 3.55 -1.81 -13.34
C TYR A 33 4.77 -2.72 -13.17
N VAL A 34 4.94 -3.21 -11.94
CA VAL A 34 5.88 -4.29 -11.63
C VAL A 34 5.28 -5.59 -12.13
N GLU A 35 6.04 -6.32 -12.93
CA GLU A 35 5.63 -7.58 -13.53
C GLU A 35 6.45 -8.74 -12.94
N PRO A 36 5.91 -9.96 -12.92
CA PRO A 36 6.71 -11.14 -12.65
C PRO A 36 7.88 -11.22 -13.64
N GLY A 37 9.10 -11.45 -13.13
CA GLY A 37 10.27 -11.60 -13.98
C GLY A 37 10.13 -12.79 -14.94
N TRP A 38 10.53 -12.61 -16.19
CA TRP A 38 10.44 -13.62 -17.26
C TRP A 38 11.60 -14.65 -17.25
N ARG A 39 12.52 -14.60 -16.28
CA ARG A 39 13.69 -15.49 -16.29
C ARG A 39 13.37 -16.83 -15.64
N ASP A 40 13.16 -17.81 -16.51
CA ASP A 40 12.81 -19.25 -16.39
C ASP A 40 13.12 -20.05 -15.10
N GLU A 41 13.82 -19.54 -14.09
CA GLU A 41 14.12 -20.28 -12.85
C GLU A 41 14.04 -19.44 -11.56
N ASP A 42 13.96 -18.10 -11.65
CA ASP A 42 13.93 -17.19 -10.51
C ASP A 42 12.56 -16.48 -10.46
N TYR A 43 11.68 -16.85 -9.53
CA TYR A 43 10.36 -16.22 -9.28
C TYR A 43 10.46 -14.78 -8.73
N ASN A 44 11.42 -13.99 -9.18
CA ASN A 44 11.61 -12.62 -8.70
C ASN A 44 10.77 -11.65 -9.50
N TYR A 45 10.15 -10.69 -8.82
CA TYR A 45 9.56 -9.54 -9.51
C TYR A 45 10.65 -8.59 -9.98
N GLU A 46 10.50 -8.10 -11.20
CA GLU A 46 11.35 -7.06 -11.78
C GLU A 46 10.46 -5.88 -12.18
N LEU A 47 11.02 -4.69 -12.14
CA LEU A 47 10.36 -3.59 -12.82
C LEU A 47 10.35 -3.89 -14.30
N SER A 48 9.18 -3.69 -14.92
CA SER A 48 9.09 -3.47 -16.36
C SER A 48 10.20 -2.49 -16.76
N SER A 49 10.81 -2.70 -17.94
CA SER A 49 11.82 -1.78 -18.47
C SER A 49 11.37 -0.32 -18.27
N PRO A 50 12.30 0.65 -18.08
CA PRO A 50 11.96 2.05 -17.87
C PRO A 50 10.83 2.45 -18.81
N PRO A 51 9.85 3.26 -18.37
CA PRO A 51 8.62 3.47 -19.13
C PRO A 51 9.01 3.65 -20.59
N GLN A 52 8.44 2.89 -21.52
CA GLN A 52 8.88 2.98 -22.93
C GLN A 52 8.90 4.44 -23.41
N LEU A 53 8.04 5.26 -22.82
CA LEU A 53 8.02 6.71 -22.96
C LEU A 53 9.32 7.40 -22.50
N THR A 54 9.85 7.11 -21.31
CA THR A 54 11.16 7.61 -20.83
C THR A 54 12.29 7.20 -21.77
N GLU A 55 12.36 5.94 -22.18
CA GLU A 55 13.39 5.49 -23.14
C GLU A 55 13.26 6.24 -24.47
N LYS A 56 12.04 6.33 -25.01
CA LYS A 56 11.77 7.08 -26.25
C LYS A 56 12.14 8.55 -26.11
N LEU A 57 11.79 9.20 -25.00
CA LEU A 57 12.11 10.61 -24.72
C LEU A 57 13.63 10.83 -24.63
N ASN A 58 14.35 9.94 -23.95
CA ASN A 58 15.81 9.98 -23.85
C ASN A 58 16.48 9.77 -25.22
N LEU A 59 15.85 9.04 -26.13
CA LEU A 59 16.35 8.81 -27.49
C LEU A 59 16.01 9.93 -28.49
N VAL A 60 15.13 10.89 -28.15
CA VAL A 60 14.78 12.00 -29.05
C VAL A 60 16.01 12.86 -29.36
N CYS A 61 16.71 13.32 -28.33
CA CYS A 61 17.94 14.10 -28.48
C CYS A 61 18.75 14.15 -27.17
N ARG A 62 20.02 14.57 -27.27
CA ARG A 62 20.91 14.73 -26.10
C ARG A 62 20.37 15.73 -25.07
N THR A 63 19.68 16.77 -25.51
CA THR A 63 19.10 17.78 -24.61
C THR A 63 18.05 17.14 -23.71
N PHE A 64 17.11 16.36 -24.25
CA PHE A 64 16.08 15.70 -23.45
C PHE A 64 16.69 14.67 -22.50
N ASN A 65 17.63 13.87 -22.98
CA ASN A 65 18.33 12.90 -22.13
C ASN A 65 18.99 13.57 -20.92
N ASN A 66 19.66 14.72 -21.14
CA ASN A 66 20.32 15.46 -20.06
C ASN A 66 19.33 16.16 -19.12
N GLU A 67 18.21 16.68 -19.64
CA GLU A 67 17.18 17.37 -18.85
C GLU A 67 16.35 16.40 -18.00
N ILE A 68 16.03 15.22 -18.53
CA ILE A 68 15.25 14.19 -17.83
C ILE A 68 16.14 13.46 -16.82
N GLY A 69 17.28 12.93 -17.29
CA GLY A 69 18.21 12.12 -16.48
C GLY A 69 17.51 11.02 -15.68
N ASP A 70 17.86 10.89 -14.40
CA ASP A 70 17.22 9.97 -13.46
C ASP A 70 16.11 10.64 -12.63
N SER A 71 15.77 11.90 -12.91
CA SER A 71 14.82 12.67 -12.10
C SER A 71 13.38 12.14 -12.18
N TRP A 72 13.07 11.37 -13.22
CA TRP A 72 11.75 10.79 -13.47
C TRP A 72 11.33 9.78 -12.39
N HIS A 73 12.28 9.10 -11.72
CA HIS A 73 11.98 8.14 -10.66
C HIS A 73 11.19 8.77 -9.49
N LYS A 74 11.33 10.09 -9.29
CA LYS A 74 10.62 10.87 -8.27
C LYS A 74 9.20 11.27 -8.67
N LYS A 75 8.80 11.04 -9.92
CA LYS A 75 7.57 11.60 -10.50
C LYS A 75 6.58 10.52 -10.89
N VAL A 76 7.08 9.36 -11.34
CA VAL A 76 6.24 8.21 -11.67
C VAL A 76 5.65 7.53 -10.43
N THR A 77 4.51 6.87 -10.63
CA THR A 77 3.92 5.97 -9.62
C THR A 77 4.35 4.54 -9.88
N TYR A 78 4.90 3.87 -8.87
CA TYR A 78 5.20 2.43 -8.94
C TYR A 78 4.02 1.62 -8.46
N TYR A 79 3.47 0.76 -9.31
CA TYR A 79 2.41 -0.17 -8.97
C TYR A 79 3.01 -1.54 -8.69
N PHE A 80 2.85 -2.00 -7.45
CA PHE A 80 3.31 -3.30 -6.99
C PHE A 80 2.09 -4.23 -6.82
N PRO A 81 2.03 -5.35 -7.58
CA PRO A 81 0.86 -6.23 -7.58
C PRO A 81 0.68 -7.00 -6.25
N ASN A 82 1.71 -7.05 -5.40
CA ASN A 82 1.64 -7.59 -4.04
C ASN A 82 2.83 -7.07 -3.19
N THR A 83 2.77 -7.35 -1.88
CA THR A 83 3.82 -7.02 -0.91
C THR A 83 5.16 -7.66 -1.26
N VAL A 84 5.18 -8.90 -1.77
CA VAL A 84 6.43 -9.58 -2.16
C VAL A 84 7.09 -8.88 -3.34
N ALA A 85 6.32 -8.44 -4.34
CA ALA A 85 6.82 -7.68 -5.48
C ALA A 85 7.46 -6.36 -5.06
N PHE A 86 6.86 -5.69 -4.07
CA PHE A 86 7.47 -4.53 -3.44
C PHE A 86 8.83 -4.88 -2.82
N ILE A 87 8.90 -5.93 -2.01
CA ILE A 87 10.15 -6.32 -1.34
C ILE A 87 11.22 -6.77 -2.36
N ASP A 88 10.85 -7.56 -3.37
CA ASP A 88 11.73 -8.06 -4.43
C ASP A 88 12.40 -6.91 -5.18
N VAL A 89 11.59 -5.96 -5.68
CA VAL A 89 12.10 -4.82 -6.45
C VAL A 89 12.97 -3.91 -5.59
N MET A 90 12.50 -3.59 -4.38
CA MET A 90 13.22 -2.67 -3.48
C MET A 90 14.54 -3.28 -3.00
N SER A 91 14.60 -4.60 -2.78
CA SER A 91 15.83 -5.31 -2.38
C SER A 91 16.90 -5.38 -3.47
N GLN A 92 16.53 -5.18 -4.74
CA GLN A 92 17.48 -5.14 -5.86
C GLN A 92 18.13 -3.77 -6.03
N TRP A 93 17.58 -2.74 -5.38
CA TRP A 93 17.96 -1.36 -5.61
C TRP A 93 18.94 -0.83 -4.56
N PRO A 94 19.92 -0.02 -4.97
CA PRO A 94 20.76 0.68 -4.01
C PRO A 94 19.93 1.71 -3.24
N GLU A 95 20.36 2.02 -2.00
CA GLU A 95 19.63 2.91 -1.10
C GLU A 95 19.38 4.30 -1.70
N GLU A 96 20.32 4.81 -2.51
CA GLU A 96 20.19 6.07 -3.22
C GLU A 96 18.98 6.09 -4.15
N ARG A 97 18.66 4.97 -4.79
CA ARG A 97 17.51 4.83 -5.68
C ARG A 97 16.21 4.66 -4.89
N ILE A 98 16.22 3.87 -3.82
CA ILE A 98 15.08 3.75 -2.88
C ILE A 98 14.65 5.15 -2.40
N ARG A 99 15.63 5.97 -2.00
CA ARG A 99 15.41 7.35 -1.56
C ARG A 99 14.88 8.27 -2.66
N GLN A 100 14.84 7.88 -3.94
CA GLN A 100 14.25 8.66 -5.02
C GLN A 100 12.78 8.33 -5.29
N ILE A 101 12.27 7.21 -4.78
CA ILE A 101 10.87 6.84 -4.98
C ILE A 101 9.99 7.81 -4.20
N ARG A 102 8.94 8.32 -4.84
CA ARG A 102 7.98 9.26 -4.23
C ARG A 102 6.54 8.76 -4.27
N HIS A 103 6.17 7.92 -5.22
CA HIS A 103 4.79 7.49 -5.37
C HIS A 103 4.75 5.96 -5.51
N ALA A 104 4.02 5.30 -4.63
CA ALA A 104 3.84 3.85 -4.67
C ALA A 104 2.36 3.49 -4.49
N HIS A 105 1.88 2.56 -5.30
CA HIS A 105 0.62 1.84 -5.15
C HIS A 105 0.95 0.38 -4.88
N ILE A 106 0.49 -0.16 -3.75
CA ILE A 106 0.85 -1.52 -3.33
C ILE A 106 -0.41 -2.27 -2.97
N VAL A 107 -0.62 -3.44 -3.56
CA VAL A 107 -1.70 -4.35 -3.14
C VAL A 107 -1.22 -5.15 -1.93
N ALA A 108 -1.89 -4.98 -0.78
CA ALA A 108 -1.40 -5.40 0.54
C ALA A 108 -1.62 -6.89 0.85
N TYR A 109 -1.08 -7.76 0.00
CA TYR A 109 -1.08 -9.19 0.29
C TYR A 109 -0.24 -9.51 1.54
N PRO A 110 -0.66 -10.48 2.36
CA PRO A 110 0.11 -10.93 3.51
C PRO A 110 1.44 -11.54 3.08
N LEU A 111 2.40 -11.52 4.01
CA LEU A 111 3.73 -12.07 3.85
C LEU A 111 3.95 -13.20 4.87
N PRO A 112 3.60 -14.45 4.52
CA PRO A 112 3.81 -15.61 5.39
C PRO A 112 5.27 -16.06 5.38
N ILE A 113 5.96 -15.91 6.50
CA ILE A 113 7.39 -16.23 6.68
C ILE A 113 7.57 -17.37 7.69
N TYR A 114 8.28 -18.43 7.31
CA TYR A 114 8.74 -19.45 8.25
C TYR A 114 9.82 -18.87 9.16
N HIS A 115 9.74 -19.18 10.46
CA HIS A 115 10.89 -18.99 11.34
C HIS A 115 11.94 -20.05 11.05
N HIS A 116 13.20 -19.74 11.32
CA HIS A 116 14.28 -20.69 11.11
C HIS A 116 14.03 -21.97 11.94
N ASN A 117 13.97 -23.12 11.26
CA ASN A 117 13.66 -24.43 11.85
C ASN A 117 12.25 -24.58 12.47
N ALA A 118 11.30 -23.69 12.18
CA ALA A 118 9.93 -23.83 12.65
C ALA A 118 9.07 -24.64 11.67
N THR A 119 8.07 -25.34 12.21
CA THR A 119 7.03 -26.03 11.44
C THR A 119 5.82 -25.15 11.14
N PHE A 120 5.83 -23.90 11.61
CA PHE A 120 4.78 -22.92 11.40
C PHE A 120 5.39 -21.60 10.91
N TYR A 121 4.61 -20.84 10.15
CA TYR A 121 4.98 -19.52 9.67
C TYR A 121 4.27 -18.44 10.50
N THR A 122 4.76 -17.21 10.40
CA THR A 122 4.08 -16.01 10.92
C THR A 122 3.77 -15.10 9.76
N THR A 123 2.58 -14.53 9.81
CA THR A 123 2.06 -13.69 8.74
C THR A 123 2.31 -12.24 9.07
N HIS A 124 3.00 -11.57 8.16
CA HIS A 124 3.33 -10.16 8.26
C HIS A 124 2.48 -9.35 7.28
N PHE A 125 2.19 -8.10 7.62
CA PHE A 125 1.42 -7.20 6.78
C PHE A 125 2.34 -6.26 6.00
N MET A 126 1.74 -5.43 5.15
CA MET A 126 2.48 -4.48 4.32
C MET A 126 3.23 -3.43 5.15
N PHE A 127 2.71 -3.05 6.33
CA PHE A 127 3.39 -2.03 7.15
C PHE A 127 4.74 -2.51 7.69
N GLU A 128 4.94 -3.82 7.89
CA GLU A 128 6.26 -4.37 8.23
C GLU A 128 7.22 -4.33 7.04
N ALA A 129 6.73 -4.57 5.82
CA ALA A 129 7.54 -4.51 4.61
C ALA A 129 8.13 -3.10 4.41
N LEU A 130 7.38 -2.04 4.74
CA LEU A 130 7.90 -0.67 4.70
C LEU A 130 9.18 -0.52 5.54
N LYS A 131 9.23 -1.15 6.74
CA LYS A 131 10.37 -1.05 7.67
C LYS A 131 11.63 -1.74 7.15
N MET A 132 11.51 -2.62 6.15
CA MET A 132 12.67 -3.29 5.54
C MET A 132 13.53 -2.33 4.70
N PHE A 133 13.01 -1.15 4.36
CA PHE A 133 13.68 -0.20 3.47
C PHE A 133 13.88 1.17 4.14
N PRO A 134 14.90 1.30 5.03
CA PRO A 134 15.31 2.59 5.55
C PRO A 134 15.60 3.61 4.44
N GLY A 135 15.26 4.86 4.67
CA GLY A 135 15.40 5.93 3.67
C GLY A 135 14.23 6.07 2.70
N LEU A 136 13.23 5.18 2.76
CA LEU A 136 11.98 5.37 2.02
C LEU A 136 11.28 6.67 2.46
N GLN A 137 10.88 7.49 1.50
CA GLN A 137 10.29 8.81 1.72
C GLN A 137 9.28 9.11 0.61
N LEU A 138 8.17 8.39 0.62
CA LEU A 138 7.09 8.55 -0.33
C LEU A 138 6.35 9.87 -0.10
N ASP A 139 6.10 10.63 -1.16
CA ASP A 139 5.12 11.71 -1.14
C ASP A 139 3.71 11.14 -1.05
N VAL A 140 3.42 10.04 -1.77
CA VAL A 140 2.12 9.35 -1.74
C VAL A 140 2.33 7.83 -1.64
N LEU A 141 1.78 7.23 -0.59
CA LEU A 141 1.62 5.79 -0.45
C LEU A 141 0.14 5.44 -0.61
N THR A 142 -0.17 4.68 -1.66
CA THR A 142 -1.48 4.07 -1.87
C THR A 142 -1.39 2.59 -1.55
N VAL A 143 -2.26 2.12 -0.66
CA VAL A 143 -2.34 0.71 -0.28
C VAL A 143 -3.72 0.19 -0.61
N GLU A 144 -3.77 -0.88 -1.40
CA GLU A 144 -5.01 -1.54 -1.75
C GLU A 144 -5.27 -2.74 -0.85
N ASN A 145 -6.41 -2.68 -0.17
CA ASN A 145 -6.92 -3.74 0.69
C ASN A 145 -7.34 -4.95 -0.14
N ILE A 146 -6.93 -6.13 0.30
CA ILE A 146 -7.30 -7.43 -0.28
C ILE A 146 -8.22 -8.25 0.63
N TRP A 147 -8.39 -7.83 1.88
CA TRP A 147 -9.19 -8.53 2.89
C TRP A 147 -10.69 -8.38 2.67
N LEU A 148 -11.09 -7.31 1.98
CA LEU A 148 -12.48 -6.97 1.72
C LEU A 148 -12.71 -6.91 0.22
N GLU A 149 -13.83 -7.49 -0.19
CA GLU A 149 -14.42 -7.24 -1.50
C GLU A 149 -14.84 -5.77 -1.63
N PRO A 150 -15.02 -5.25 -2.85
CA PRO A 150 -15.43 -3.86 -3.04
C PRO A 150 -16.73 -3.46 -2.32
N ASN A 151 -17.67 -4.39 -2.18
CA ASN A 151 -18.93 -4.19 -1.45
C ASN A 151 -18.74 -4.18 0.09
N GLY A 152 -17.52 -4.39 0.59
CA GLY A 152 -17.18 -4.46 2.01
C GLY A 152 -17.32 -5.85 2.63
N GLU A 153 -17.70 -6.87 1.86
CA GLU A 153 -17.78 -8.24 2.36
C GLU A 153 -16.39 -8.81 2.62
N PRO A 154 -16.18 -9.43 3.80
CA PRO A 154 -14.92 -10.09 4.08
C PRO A 154 -14.86 -11.49 3.45
N LEU A 155 -13.68 -11.91 3.01
CA LEU A 155 -13.49 -13.28 2.49
C LEU A 155 -13.74 -14.34 3.58
N ASP A 156 -13.43 -14.01 4.83
CA ASP A 156 -13.75 -14.80 6.02
C ASP A 156 -13.91 -13.92 7.28
N GLY A 157 -14.23 -14.53 8.43
CA GLY A 157 -14.40 -13.78 9.68
C GLY A 157 -13.14 -13.05 10.17
N TRP A 158 -11.94 -13.49 9.77
CA TRP A 158 -10.68 -12.91 10.23
C TRP A 158 -10.30 -11.63 9.45
N CYS A 159 -10.70 -11.53 8.19
CA CYS A 159 -10.42 -10.40 7.30
C CYS A 159 -10.80 -9.03 7.86
N ILE A 160 -11.82 -8.96 8.73
CA ILE A 160 -12.20 -7.72 9.42
C ILE A 160 -11.14 -7.31 10.46
N GLY A 161 -10.62 -8.29 11.22
CA GLY A 161 -9.49 -8.10 12.12
C GLY A 161 -8.23 -7.68 11.35
N ALA A 162 -7.96 -8.33 10.22
CA ALA A 162 -6.87 -7.98 9.29
C ALA A 162 -6.92 -6.52 8.87
N THR A 163 -8.07 -6.10 8.35
CA THR A 163 -8.29 -4.73 7.86
C THR A 163 -8.08 -3.73 8.98
N THR A 164 -8.59 -4.03 10.19
CA THR A 164 -8.42 -3.15 11.35
C THR A 164 -6.94 -3.01 11.75
N ILE A 165 -6.20 -4.14 11.79
CA ILE A 165 -4.76 -4.14 12.10
C ILE A 165 -4.01 -3.35 11.03
N ASP A 166 -4.26 -3.62 9.76
CA ASP A 166 -3.55 -3.04 8.63
C ASP A 166 -3.75 -1.53 8.57
N VAL A 167 -5.00 -1.04 8.60
CA VAL A 167 -5.32 0.40 8.66
C VAL A 167 -4.62 1.06 9.84
N THR A 168 -4.73 0.49 11.04
CA THR A 168 -4.17 1.12 12.24
C THR A 168 -2.64 1.20 12.18
N CYS A 169 -2.00 0.10 11.78
CA CYS A 169 -0.55 0.02 11.75
C CYS A 169 0.05 0.83 10.59
N LEU A 170 -0.62 0.89 9.43
CA LEU A 170 -0.23 1.75 8.31
C LEU A 170 -0.33 3.24 8.66
N LEU A 171 -1.40 3.68 9.32
CA LEU A 171 -1.52 5.07 9.80
C LEU A 171 -0.38 5.44 10.78
N GLN A 172 0.09 4.48 11.57
CA GLN A 172 1.20 4.64 12.50
C GLN A 172 2.57 4.42 11.85
N SER A 173 2.66 3.92 10.61
CA SER A 173 3.93 3.59 9.96
C SER A 173 4.62 4.85 9.42
N LYS A 174 5.96 4.81 9.34
CA LYS A 174 6.76 5.86 8.67
C LYS A 174 7.01 5.46 7.21
N GLY A 175 7.59 6.37 6.43
CA GLY A 175 7.97 6.17 5.04
C GLY A 175 7.11 6.92 4.02
N TRP A 176 6.09 7.66 4.46
CA TRP A 176 5.14 8.33 3.58
C TRP A 176 4.62 9.66 4.15
N LYS A 177 4.33 10.62 3.27
CA LYS A 177 3.77 11.93 3.59
C LYS A 177 2.25 11.96 3.46
N GLU A 178 1.71 11.43 2.36
CA GLU A 178 0.27 11.21 2.16
C GLU A 178 0.01 9.71 2.05
N PHE A 179 -1.05 9.24 2.71
CA PHE A 179 -1.48 7.86 2.71
C PHE A 179 -2.92 7.76 2.20
N ARG A 180 -3.16 6.76 1.35
CA ARG A 180 -4.47 6.42 0.79
C ARG A 180 -4.70 4.94 0.93
N TYR A 181 -5.76 4.55 1.63
CA TYR A 181 -6.19 3.16 1.75
C TYR A 181 -7.38 2.91 0.84
N LEU A 182 -7.15 2.17 -0.24
CA LEU A 182 -8.18 1.75 -1.17
C LEU A 182 -8.83 0.48 -0.63
N SER A 183 -10.14 0.52 -0.41
CA SER A 183 -10.88 -0.63 0.12
C SER A 183 -12.33 -0.58 -0.35
N GLY A 184 -13.03 -1.71 -0.25
CA GLY A 184 -14.48 -1.67 -0.14
C GLY A 184 -14.92 -1.03 1.17
N VAL A 185 -16.24 -0.88 1.36
CA VAL A 185 -16.79 -0.23 2.54
C VAL A 185 -16.27 -0.88 3.82
N LEU A 186 -15.73 -0.08 4.73
CA LEU A 186 -15.07 -0.59 5.92
C LEU A 186 -16.10 -1.09 6.95
N PRO A 187 -16.07 -2.38 7.36
CA PRO A 187 -17.01 -2.95 8.31
C PRO A 187 -16.64 -2.64 9.77
N LEU A 188 -16.10 -1.45 10.04
CA LEU A 188 -15.60 -1.07 11.37
C LEU A 188 -16.74 -0.67 12.30
N THR A 189 -16.76 -1.28 13.48
CA THR A 189 -17.64 -0.86 14.59
C THR A 189 -17.21 0.49 15.16
N PRO A 190 -18.13 1.24 15.81
CA PRO A 190 -17.77 2.51 16.44
C PRO A 190 -16.66 2.37 17.48
N SER A 191 -16.64 1.28 18.26
CA SER A 191 -15.52 0.96 19.17
C SER A 191 -14.19 0.79 18.45
N GLN A 192 -14.14 0.10 17.31
CA GLN A 192 -12.92 -0.02 16.52
C GLN A 192 -12.44 1.34 16.00
N VAL A 193 -13.35 2.19 15.53
CA VAL A 193 -13.03 3.57 15.12
C VAL A 193 -12.44 4.36 16.29
N ARG A 194 -13.09 4.34 17.47
CA ARG A 194 -12.54 4.99 18.68
C ARG A 194 -11.16 4.48 19.05
N ASN A 195 -10.94 3.16 19.00
CA ASN A 195 -9.63 2.57 19.28
C ASN A 195 -8.55 3.05 18.30
N ILE A 196 -8.90 3.21 17.01
CA ILE A 196 -8.00 3.83 16.02
C ILE A 196 -7.72 5.28 16.44
N ASP A 197 -8.76 6.05 16.73
CA ASP A 197 -8.64 7.46 17.12
C ASP A 197 -7.74 7.67 18.35
N GLU A 198 -7.91 6.85 19.37
CA GLU A 198 -7.07 6.87 20.58
C GLU A 198 -5.61 6.52 20.26
N ARG A 199 -5.37 5.49 19.45
CA ARG A 199 -4.01 5.09 19.04
C ARG A 199 -3.32 6.16 18.19
N ILE A 200 -4.05 6.83 17.30
CA ILE A 200 -3.51 7.92 16.50
C ILE A 200 -3.27 9.15 17.37
N THR A 201 -4.18 9.50 18.27
CA THR A 201 -4.01 10.61 19.22
C THR A 201 -2.77 10.41 20.08
N LYS A 202 -2.59 9.20 20.62
CA LYS A 202 -1.39 8.83 21.38
C LYS A 202 -0.12 8.95 20.52
N MET A 203 -0.13 8.40 19.31
CA MET A 203 1.01 8.48 18.38
C MET A 203 1.38 9.93 18.05
N LYS A 204 0.40 10.80 17.79
CA LYS A 204 0.62 12.23 17.53
C LYS A 204 1.32 12.93 18.69
N ALA A 205 0.91 12.62 19.92
CA ALA A 205 1.51 13.18 21.12
C ALA A 205 2.95 12.66 21.33
N GLU A 206 3.18 11.36 21.18
CA GLU A 206 4.49 10.73 21.36
C GLU A 206 5.53 11.17 20.33
N ARG A 207 5.09 11.37 19.08
CA ARG A 207 5.97 11.75 17.96
C ARG A 207 6.05 13.26 17.71
N ASN A 208 5.30 14.06 18.47
CA ASN A 208 5.18 15.50 18.27
C ASN A 208 4.80 15.85 16.82
N GLU A 209 3.74 15.21 16.31
CA GLU A 209 3.22 15.42 14.94
C GLU A 209 1.87 16.16 14.97
N PRO A 210 1.83 17.46 15.32
CA PRO A 210 0.56 18.18 15.48
C PRO A 210 -0.21 18.30 14.16
N GLY A 211 0.50 18.34 13.03
CA GLY A 211 -0.08 18.43 11.69
C GLY A 211 -0.44 17.09 11.05
N PHE A 212 -0.44 15.99 11.81
CA PHE A 212 -0.97 14.71 11.31
C PHE A 212 -2.50 14.77 11.27
N GLU A 213 -3.07 14.50 10.10
CA GLU A 213 -4.51 14.44 9.87
C GLU A 213 -4.85 13.10 9.22
N TYR A 214 -5.99 12.52 9.58
CA TYR A 214 -6.55 11.37 8.88
C TYR A 214 -8.06 11.40 8.96
N HIS A 215 -8.70 10.74 8.00
CA HIS A 215 -10.14 10.58 7.97
C HIS A 215 -10.50 9.22 7.42
N ILE A 216 -11.57 8.65 7.97
CA ILE A 216 -12.23 7.44 7.47
C ILE A 216 -13.48 7.91 6.72
N THR A 217 -13.51 7.75 5.40
CA THR A 217 -14.51 8.34 4.51
C THR A 217 -15.88 7.69 4.67
N ARG A 218 -15.94 6.36 4.48
CA ARG A 218 -17.17 5.57 4.59
C ARG A 218 -16.86 4.29 5.36
N HIS A 219 -17.55 4.11 6.48
CA HIS A 219 -17.57 2.86 7.21
C HIS A 219 -19.03 2.49 7.47
N ARG A 220 -19.31 1.20 7.40
CA ARG A 220 -20.63 0.63 7.66
C ARG A 220 -20.46 -0.44 8.72
N PRO A 221 -20.78 -0.16 9.99
CA PRO A 221 -20.53 -1.09 11.07
C PRO A 221 -21.16 -2.46 10.84
N GLN A 222 -20.36 -3.52 11.01
CA GLN A 222 -20.83 -4.90 10.96
C GLN A 222 -20.34 -5.67 12.19
N LEU A 223 -21.23 -6.44 12.80
CA LEU A 223 -20.89 -7.35 13.91
C LEU A 223 -20.28 -8.68 13.42
N ALA A 224 -20.30 -8.97 12.12
CA ALA A 224 -19.84 -10.26 11.57
C ALA A 224 -18.37 -10.55 11.91
N GLY A 225 -17.51 -9.53 11.95
CA GLY A 225 -16.09 -9.67 12.30
C GLY A 225 -15.80 -9.84 13.79
N LEU A 226 -16.83 -9.79 14.63
CA LEU A 226 -16.74 -10.03 16.06
C LEU A 226 -17.25 -11.43 16.43
N GLN A 227 -17.52 -12.29 15.45
CA GLN A 227 -17.97 -13.65 15.67
C GLN A 227 -16.81 -14.62 15.43
N SER A 228 -16.53 -15.48 16.42
CA SER A 228 -15.67 -16.66 16.25
C SER A 228 -16.59 -17.87 16.12
N VAL A 229 -16.56 -18.55 14.97
CA VAL A 229 -17.26 -19.84 14.82
C VAL A 229 -16.28 -20.94 15.22
N HIS A 230 -16.61 -21.69 16.27
CA HIS A 230 -15.83 -22.81 16.76
C HIS A 230 -16.04 -24.06 15.87
N PRO A 231 -15.09 -25.02 15.84
CA PRO A 231 -15.21 -26.24 15.03
C PRO A 231 -16.44 -27.11 15.34
N ASP A 232 -17.05 -26.94 16.52
CA ASP A 232 -18.28 -27.61 16.93
C ASP A 232 -19.56 -26.91 16.46
N GLY A 233 -19.42 -25.80 15.71
CA GLY A 233 -20.51 -24.98 15.19
C GLY A 233 -21.04 -23.94 16.19
N THR A 234 -20.47 -23.82 17.39
CA THR A 234 -20.84 -22.76 18.32
C THR A 234 -20.27 -21.41 17.87
N VAL A 235 -21.05 -20.33 18.04
CA VAL A 235 -20.60 -18.97 17.71
C VAL A 235 -20.31 -18.24 19.01
N GLU A 236 -19.06 -17.87 19.22
CA GLU A 236 -18.64 -16.99 20.30
C GLU A 236 -18.59 -15.56 19.78
N TYR A 237 -19.34 -14.68 20.42
CA TYR A 237 -19.31 -13.28 20.09
C TYR A 237 -18.27 -12.59 20.98
N LYS A 238 -17.26 -11.99 20.34
CA LYS A 238 -16.29 -11.08 20.95
C LYS A 238 -16.83 -9.65 21.05
N ASP A 239 -18.03 -9.40 20.55
CA ASP A 239 -18.70 -8.11 20.69
C ASP A 239 -19.21 -7.92 22.12
N SER A 240 -19.09 -6.69 22.61
CA SER A 240 -19.77 -6.31 23.84
C SER A 240 -21.25 -6.01 23.54
N GLN A 241 -22.11 -6.08 24.56
CA GLN A 241 -23.48 -5.59 24.41
C GLN A 241 -23.51 -4.11 23.96
N GLU A 242 -22.52 -3.33 24.41
CA GLU A 242 -22.32 -1.94 24.00
C GLU A 242 -22.07 -1.83 22.49
N ASP A 243 -21.22 -2.67 21.90
CA ASP A 243 -20.98 -2.68 20.45
C ASP A 243 -22.26 -2.98 19.67
N ARG A 244 -23.08 -3.93 20.16
CA ARG A 244 -24.37 -4.26 19.53
C ARG A 244 -25.33 -3.08 19.57
N ASP A 245 -25.46 -2.45 20.74
CA ASP A 245 -26.35 -1.31 20.94
C ASP A 245 -25.91 -0.11 20.07
N GLU A 246 -24.60 0.10 19.93
CA GLU A 246 -24.03 1.15 19.09
C GLU A 246 -24.22 0.87 17.59
N VAL A 247 -24.02 -0.36 17.14
CA VAL A 247 -24.29 -0.75 15.74
C VAL A 247 -25.78 -0.58 15.43
N GLU A 248 -26.67 -1.05 16.32
CA GLU A 248 -28.11 -0.87 16.16
C GLU A 248 -28.50 0.61 16.12
N HIS A 249 -27.93 1.43 17.01
CA HIS A 249 -28.14 2.87 17.01
C HIS A 249 -27.65 3.53 15.70
N TRP A 250 -26.52 3.09 15.17
CA TRP A 250 -25.99 3.58 13.89
C TRP A 250 -26.98 3.34 12.75
N TYR A 251 -27.51 2.12 12.60
CA TYR A 251 -28.51 1.83 11.56
C TYR A 251 -29.85 2.55 11.78
N LYS A 252 -30.24 2.81 13.04
CA LYS A 252 -31.42 3.65 13.33
C LYS A 252 -31.25 5.10 12.89
N THR A 253 -30.01 5.60 12.88
CA THR A 253 -29.67 6.99 12.53
C THR A 253 -29.28 7.16 11.06
N HIS A 254 -29.03 6.06 10.34
CA HIS A 254 -28.71 6.01 8.91
C HIS A 254 -29.71 5.11 8.15
N PRO A 255 -31.01 5.49 8.11
CA PRO A 255 -32.06 4.66 7.51
C PRO A 255 -31.90 4.49 5.98
N GLU A 256 -31.06 5.29 5.34
CA GLU A 256 -30.70 5.17 3.92
C GLU A 256 -29.73 4.03 3.63
N GLU A 257 -28.98 3.55 4.64
CA GLU A 257 -28.03 2.46 4.48
C GLU A 257 -28.75 1.10 4.53
N PRO A 258 -28.34 0.11 3.70
CA PRO A 258 -28.96 -1.21 3.72
C PRO A 258 -28.85 -1.87 5.09
N PRO A 259 -29.84 -2.69 5.51
CA PRO A 259 -29.81 -3.46 6.75
C PRO A 259 -28.50 -4.22 6.92
N GLN A 260 -27.99 -4.33 8.16
CA GLN A 260 -26.67 -4.88 8.49
C GLN A 260 -26.31 -6.22 7.82
N ASP A 261 -27.31 -7.06 7.54
CA ASP A 261 -27.21 -8.38 6.93
C ASP A 261 -27.23 -8.38 5.39
N GLN A 262 -27.34 -7.22 4.76
CA GLN A 262 -27.35 -7.09 3.30
C GLN A 262 -26.02 -6.55 2.78
N SER A 263 -25.44 -7.23 1.81
CA SER A 263 -24.27 -6.80 1.05
C SER A 263 -24.60 -5.56 0.23
N LEU A 264 -23.59 -4.72 -0.04
CA LEU A 264 -23.72 -3.69 -1.07
C LEU A 264 -23.73 -4.35 -2.46
N PRO A 265 -24.23 -3.66 -3.50
CA PRO A 265 -24.23 -4.19 -4.86
C PRO A 265 -22.84 -4.70 -5.30
N GLU A 266 -22.83 -5.81 -6.05
CA GLU A 266 -21.60 -6.44 -6.56
C GLU A 266 -20.79 -5.52 -7.50
N ASP A 267 -21.41 -4.49 -8.08
CA ASP A 267 -20.77 -3.50 -8.95
C ASP A 267 -20.14 -2.33 -8.18
N THR A 268 -20.05 -2.41 -6.85
CA THR A 268 -19.30 -1.43 -6.04
C THR A 268 -17.82 -1.49 -6.44
N GLU A 269 -17.15 -0.34 -6.60
CA GLU A 269 -15.70 -0.27 -6.80
C GLU A 269 -15.00 0.05 -5.48
N LYS A 270 -13.72 -0.34 -5.34
CA LYS A 270 -12.91 0.10 -4.18
C LYS A 270 -12.69 1.61 -4.27
N GLU A 271 -12.86 2.31 -3.16
CA GLU A 271 -12.61 3.74 -3.06
C GLU A 271 -11.58 4.03 -1.97
N VAL A 272 -11.13 5.28 -1.88
CA VAL A 272 -10.25 5.72 -0.79
C VAL A 272 -11.07 5.84 0.49
N MET A 273 -11.04 4.76 1.28
CA MET A 273 -11.81 4.66 2.52
C MET A 273 -11.08 5.27 3.71
N VAL A 274 -9.75 5.32 3.67
CA VAL A 274 -8.93 6.06 4.65
C VAL A 274 -7.95 6.94 3.90
N TRP A 275 -7.85 8.19 4.31
CA TRP A 275 -6.77 9.06 3.88
C TRP A 275 -6.06 9.64 5.10
N ALA A 276 -4.77 9.85 5.00
CA ALA A 276 -3.99 10.53 6.02
C ALA A 276 -2.88 11.38 5.40
N LYS A 277 -2.46 12.40 6.15
CA LYS A 277 -1.43 13.33 5.73
C LYS A 277 -0.58 13.76 6.91
N ARG A 278 0.73 13.71 6.73
CA ARG A 278 1.71 14.28 7.65
C ARG A 278 1.93 15.75 7.28
N GLY A 279 2.00 16.60 8.29
CA GLY A 279 2.32 18.02 8.15
C GLY A 279 3.80 18.22 7.76
N THR A 280 4.56 18.87 8.62
CA THR A 280 6.01 19.10 8.43
C THR A 280 6.89 18.05 9.11
N ALA A 281 6.30 16.97 9.61
CA ALA A 281 7.01 15.92 10.31
C ALA A 281 7.97 15.18 9.37
N ASP A 282 9.10 14.71 9.92
CA ASP A 282 9.96 13.77 9.21
C ASP A 282 9.20 12.46 9.02
N TYR A 283 9.07 12.05 7.77
CA TYR A 283 8.36 10.85 7.37
C TYR A 283 9.28 9.81 6.74
N VAL A 284 10.60 10.02 6.80
CA VAL A 284 11.57 9.02 6.33
C VAL A 284 11.43 7.75 7.16
N GLN A 285 11.41 6.60 6.48
CA GLN A 285 11.47 5.31 7.14
C GLN A 285 12.84 5.11 7.78
N ASP A 286 12.87 4.79 9.06
CA ASP A 286 14.09 4.58 9.83
C ASP A 286 14.48 3.10 9.97
N GLY A 287 13.55 2.19 9.63
CA GLY A 287 13.74 0.75 9.78
C GLY A 287 13.74 0.26 11.22
N GLU A 288 13.32 1.11 12.16
CA GLU A 288 13.19 0.72 13.55
C GLU A 288 11.99 -0.21 13.76
N ASN A 289 12.06 -1.01 14.83
CA ASN A 289 10.98 -1.91 15.24
C ASN A 289 10.57 -2.91 14.13
N LEU A 290 11.56 -3.37 13.35
CA LEU A 290 11.39 -4.51 12.46
C LEU A 290 11.02 -5.74 13.29
N HIS A 291 10.05 -6.52 12.82
CA HIS A 291 9.62 -7.72 13.53
C HIS A 291 10.80 -8.69 13.69
N PRO A 292 11.01 -9.32 14.87
CA PRO A 292 12.15 -10.21 15.10
C PRO A 292 12.32 -11.30 14.04
N ALA A 293 11.22 -11.90 13.56
CA ALA A 293 11.24 -12.90 12.50
C ALA A 293 11.80 -12.38 11.17
N ILE A 294 11.38 -11.18 10.74
CA ILE A 294 11.87 -10.55 9.50
C ILE A 294 13.33 -10.15 9.68
N LYS A 295 13.69 -9.62 10.85
CA LYS A 295 15.08 -9.28 11.16
C LYS A 295 15.98 -10.51 11.11
N GLU A 296 15.57 -11.59 11.78
CA GLU A 296 16.28 -12.87 11.76
C GLU A 296 16.44 -13.35 10.31
N LEU A 297 15.38 -13.31 9.51
CA LEU A 297 15.42 -13.68 8.09
C LEU A 297 16.50 -12.88 7.34
N LEU A 298 16.50 -11.55 7.45
CA LEU A 298 17.46 -10.68 6.75
C LEU A 298 18.90 -10.80 7.27
N ASP A 299 19.10 -11.12 8.55
CA ASP A 299 20.42 -11.30 9.16
C ASP A 299 21.13 -12.58 8.64
N HIS A 300 20.37 -13.60 8.25
CA HIS A 300 20.94 -14.87 7.76
C HIS A 300 21.46 -14.78 6.31
N LYS A 301 20.68 -14.17 5.41
CA LYS A 301 21.04 -13.99 4.00
C LYS A 301 20.16 -12.91 3.35
N PRO A 302 20.62 -12.30 2.24
CA PRO A 302 19.83 -11.30 1.52
C PRO A 302 18.47 -11.82 1.07
N TRP A 303 17.47 -10.94 1.03
CA TRP A 303 16.09 -11.27 0.65
C TRP A 303 15.99 -12.09 -0.65
N LEU A 304 16.68 -11.66 -1.72
CA LEU A 304 16.65 -12.35 -3.02
C LEU A 304 17.21 -13.78 -2.96
N GLN A 305 18.08 -14.07 -2.00
CA GLN A 305 18.57 -15.42 -1.79
C GLN A 305 17.51 -16.29 -1.07
N HIS A 306 16.72 -15.72 -0.16
CA HIS A 306 15.55 -16.43 0.40
C HIS A 306 14.50 -16.74 -0.68
N ARG A 307 14.25 -15.80 -1.59
CA ARG A 307 13.35 -16.01 -2.74
C ARG A 307 13.79 -17.19 -3.60
N ARG A 308 15.08 -17.23 -3.98
CA ARG A 308 15.64 -18.31 -4.80
C ARG A 308 15.59 -19.68 -4.14
N ASP A 309 15.92 -19.73 -2.84
CA ASP A 309 15.98 -21.01 -2.14
C ASP A 309 14.58 -21.57 -1.83
N GLY A 310 13.54 -20.71 -1.79
CA GLY A 310 12.15 -21.10 -1.57
C GLY A 310 11.85 -21.70 -0.19
N GLN A 311 12.80 -21.60 0.76
CA GLN A 311 12.71 -22.31 2.04
C GLN A 311 11.93 -21.56 3.12
N MET A 312 11.83 -20.23 3.02
CA MET A 312 11.34 -19.38 4.10
C MET A 312 10.02 -18.67 3.78
N LEU A 313 9.57 -18.70 2.52
CA LEU A 313 8.31 -18.11 2.07
C LEU A 313 7.35 -19.22 1.70
N VAL A 314 6.13 -19.17 2.26
CA VAL A 314 5.09 -20.15 1.96
C VAL A 314 4.55 -19.95 0.55
N SER A 315 4.34 -18.69 0.17
CA SER A 315 3.80 -18.24 -1.11
C SER A 315 4.05 -16.73 -1.25
N ASP A 316 3.62 -16.15 -2.38
CA ASP A 316 3.56 -14.71 -2.58
C ASP A 316 2.32 -14.06 -1.91
N GLY A 317 1.53 -14.85 -1.16
CA GLY A 317 0.26 -14.44 -0.55
C GLY A 317 -0.92 -14.38 -1.52
N MET A 318 -0.69 -14.54 -2.83
CA MET A 318 -1.67 -14.31 -3.90
C MET A 318 -2.79 -15.36 -3.98
N ASP A 319 -2.48 -16.63 -3.72
CA ASP A 319 -3.39 -17.74 -4.03
C ASP A 319 -4.52 -17.91 -2.98
N ASP A 320 -4.23 -17.59 -1.72
CA ASP A 320 -5.20 -17.60 -0.63
C ASP A 320 -4.72 -16.70 0.52
N PRO A 321 -5.07 -15.40 0.50
CA PRO A 321 -4.64 -14.47 1.54
C PRO A 321 -5.13 -14.88 2.94
N ALA A 322 -6.30 -15.52 3.01
CA ALA A 322 -6.94 -15.98 4.23
C ALA A 322 -6.33 -17.29 4.75
N GLY A 323 -5.97 -18.23 3.85
CA GLY A 323 -5.36 -19.51 4.18
C GLY A 323 -3.93 -19.42 4.70
N HIS A 324 -3.35 -18.22 4.71
CA HIS A 324 -2.03 -17.92 5.23
C HIS A 324 -2.07 -17.27 6.62
N LEU A 325 -3.08 -17.55 7.44
CA LEU A 325 -3.31 -16.92 8.74
C LEU A 325 -3.74 -17.93 9.80
#